data_AF-A0A1T4MGA2-F1
#
_entry.id   AF-A0A1T4MGA2-F1
#
_cell.length_a   1.000
_cell.length_b   1.000
_cell.length_c   1.000
_cell.angle_alpha   90.00
_cell.angle_beta   90.00
_cell.angle_gamma   90.00
#
_symmetry.space_group_name_H-M   'P 1'
#
loop_
_entity.id
_entity.type
_entity.pdbx_description
1 polymer ?
#
loop_
_entity_poly.entity_id
_entity_poly.type
_entity_poly.pdbx_seq_one_letter_code
_entity_poly.pdbx_strand_id
1 'polypeptide(L)' 'MSTIAKLLGDYYTNYTMLLVVGSGLIIYFSDYKKMVKQKAQKEAKISRFMGLTYIWGGILLYLFVMFFG' A
#
# COMPACT_ATOMS: atom_id res chain seq x y z
N MET A 1 -10.72 -12.72 -19.67
CA MET A 1 -10.71 -12.10 -18.32
C MET A 1 -11.40 -13.01 -17.33
N SER A 2 -10.83 -13.20 -16.13
CA SER A 2 -11.57 -13.78 -15.01
C SER A 2 -12.55 -12.73 -14.45
N THR A 3 -13.72 -13.14 -13.99
CA THR A 3 -14.73 -12.25 -13.38
C THR A 3 -14.15 -11.40 -12.26
N ILE A 4 -13.16 -11.94 -11.54
CA ILE A 4 -12.47 -11.30 -10.41
C ILE A 4 -11.61 -10.10 -10.87
N ALA A 5 -10.85 -10.26 -11.96
CA ALA A 5 -9.99 -9.18 -12.47
C ALA A 5 -10.81 -7.97 -12.96
N LYS A 6 -11.95 -8.25 -13.61
CA LYS A 6 -12.86 -7.22 -14.10
C LYS A 6 -13.51 -6.43 -12.95
N LEU A 7 -13.93 -7.14 -11.91
CA LEU A 7 -14.49 -6.54 -10.69
C LEU A 7 -13.43 -5.66 -9.99
N LEU A 8 -12.19 -6.14 -9.89
CA LEU A 8 -11.09 -5.32 -9.35
C LEU A 8 -10.81 -4.08 -10.21
N GLY A 9 -10.94 -4.17 -11.53
CA GLY A 9 -10.87 -3.04 -12.46
C GLY A 9 -11.85 -1.92 -12.16
N ASP A 10 -13.10 -2.26 -11.85
CA ASP A 10 -14.15 -1.28 -11.62
C ASP A 10 -13.95 -0.49 -10.30
N TYR A 11 -13.33 -1.11 -9.29
CA TYR A 11 -13.13 -0.49 -7.97
C TYR A 11 -11.71 0.07 -7.76
N TYR A 12 -10.69 -0.53 -8.38
CA TYR A 12 -9.29 -0.17 -8.17
C TYR A 12 -8.79 0.83 -9.22
N THR A 13 -9.38 2.02 -9.19
CA THR A 13 -9.02 3.17 -10.01
C THR A 13 -7.72 3.87 -9.56
N ASN A 14 -7.26 4.83 -10.36
CA ASN A 14 -6.13 5.71 -10.02
C ASN A 14 -6.27 6.36 -8.64
N TYR A 15 -7.49 6.76 -8.26
CA TYR A 15 -7.75 7.42 -6.97
C TYR A 15 -7.54 6.48 -5.79
N THR A 16 -8.09 5.27 -5.88
CA THR A 16 -7.90 4.22 -4.86
C THR A 16 -6.44 3.79 -4.75
N MET A 17 -5.72 3.68 -5.88
CA MET A 17 -4.28 3.41 -5.87
C MET A 17 -3.51 4.51 -5.15
N LEU A 18 -3.79 5.79 -5.44
CA LEU A 18 -3.16 6.92 -4.76
C LEU A 18 -3.45 6.93 -3.25
N LEU A 19 -4.67 6.58 -2.83
CA LEU A 19 -5.02 6.47 -1.40
C LEU A 19 -4.25 5.34 -0.70
N VAL A 20 -4.13 4.19 -1.36
CA VAL A 20 -3.40 3.03 -0.80
C VAL A 20 -1.90 3.34 -0.71
N VAL A 21 -1.30 3.88 -1.76
CA VAL A 21 0.11 4.28 -1.75
C VAL A 21 0.36 5.42 -0.76
N GLY A 22 -0.53 6.42 -0.72
CA GLY A 22 -0.46 7.56 0.18
C GLY A 22 -0.50 7.14 1.66
N SER A 23 -1.42 6.24 2.02
CA SER A 23 -1.47 5.68 3.38
C SER A 23 -0.21 4.88 3.71
N GLY A 24 0.31 4.09 2.77
CA GLY A 24 1.59 3.39 2.92
C GLY A 24 2.78 4.34 3.16
N LEU A 25 2.84 5.47 2.46
CA LEU A 25 3.86 6.50 2.66
C LEU A 25 3.77 7.15 4.04
N ILE A 26 2.56 7.45 4.51
CA ILE A 26 2.35 8.01 5.86
C ILE A 26 2.84 7.03 6.92
N ILE A 27 2.48 5.75 6.81
CA ILE A 27 2.95 4.71 7.74
C ILE A 27 4.48 4.61 7.71
N TYR A 28 5.07 4.58 6.50
CA TYR A 28 6.51 4.42 6.32
C TYR A 28 7.33 5.61 6.86
N PHE A 29 6.84 6.85 6.71
CA PHE A 29 7.59 8.04 7.10
C PHE A 29 7.19 8.61 8.46
N SER A 30 5.89 8.66 8.76
CA SER A 30 5.36 9.26 9.99
C SER A 30 5.41 8.27 11.14
N ASP A 31 4.74 7.12 10.99
CA ASP A 31 4.57 6.15 12.09
C ASP A 31 5.90 5.49 12.44
N TYR A 32 6.67 5.07 11.44
CA TYR A 32 8.02 4.55 11.66
C TYR A 32 8.87 5.52 12.47
N LYS A 33 8.94 6.79 12.05
CA LYS A 33 9.77 7.81 12.73
C LYS A 33 9.29 8.07 14.15
N LYS A 34 7.97 8.07 14.38
CA LYS A 34 7.37 8.20 15.70
C LYS A 34 7.72 7.02 16.61
N MET A 35 7.60 5.78 16.12
CA MET A 35 7.93 4.56 16.88
C MET A 35 9.42 4.46 17.21
N VAL A 36 10.31 4.85 16.28
CA VAL A 36 11.76 4.94 16.54
C VAL A 36 12.06 5.93 17.67
N LYS A 37 11.41 7.11 17.67
CA LYS A 37 11.56 8.10 18.75
C LYS A 37 11.09 7.58 20.11
N GLN A 38 10.09 6.69 20.13
CA GLN A 38 9.56 6.06 21.35
C GLN A 38 10.36 4.82 21.78
N LYS A 39 11.51 4.52 21.15
CA LYS A 39 12.33 3.32 21.39
C LYS A 39 11.60 1.99 21.11
N ALA A 40 10.49 2.02 20.40
CA ALA A 40 9.71 0.84 20.01
C ALA A 40 10.25 0.20 18.70
N GLN A 41 11.48 -0.32 18.73
CA GLN A 41 12.20 -0.77 17.52
C GLN A 41 11.53 -1.94 16.79
N LYS A 42 10.90 -2.87 17.52
CA LYS A 42 10.18 -4.01 16.92
C LYS A 42 8.96 -3.52 16.11
N GLU A 43 8.15 -2.65 16.71
CA GLU A 43 6.97 -2.07 16.07
C GLU A 43 7.34 -1.16 14.92
N ALA A 44 8.41 -0.37 15.07
CA ALA A 44 8.94 0.44 13.99
C ALA A 44 9.28 -0.40 12.75
N LYS A 45 9.95 -1.55 12.93
CA LYS A 45 10.27 -2.45 11.82
C LYS A 45 9.00 -3.00 11.14
N ILE A 46 7.97 -3.31 11.92
CA ILE A 46 6.67 -3.77 11.39
C ILE A 46 5.98 -2.63 10.62
N SER A 47 5.91 -1.43 11.19
CA SER A 47 5.34 -0.25 10.52
C SER A 47 6.04 0.02 9.19
N ARG A 48 7.37 -0.02 9.16
CA ARG A 48 8.15 0.15 7.93
C ARG A 48 7.82 -0.93 6.89
N PHE A 49 7.68 -2.18 7.33
CA PHE A 49 7.31 -3.29 6.45
C PHE A 49 5.90 -3.11 5.90
N MET A 50 4.91 -2.80 6.75
CA MET A 50 3.53 -2.53 6.32
C MET A 50 3.47 -1.37 5.33
N GLY A 51 4.15 -0.26 5.62
CA GLY A 51 4.22 0.89 4.70
C GLY A 51 4.76 0.51 3.33
N LEU A 52 5.84 -0.28 3.28
CA LEU A 52 6.37 -0.82 2.02
C LEU A 52 5.39 -1.75 1.31
N THR A 53 4.70 -2.63 2.03
CA THR A 53 3.70 -3.54 1.46
C THR A 53 2.52 -2.76 0.86
N TYR A 54 2.06 -1.69 1.50
CA TYR A 54 0.99 -0.85 0.94
C TYR A 54 1.44 -0.08 -0.30
N ILE A 55 2.67 0.46 -0.31
CA ILE A 55 3.22 1.16 -1.47
C ILE A 55 3.39 0.19 -2.64
N TRP A 56 4.17 -0.88 -2.46
CA TRP A 56 4.45 -1.85 -3.52
C TRP A 56 3.21 -2.65 -3.92
N GLY A 57 2.41 -3.08 -2.94
CA GLY A 57 1.18 -3.82 -3.17
C GLY A 57 0.14 -2.99 -3.93
N GLY A 58 -0.01 -1.71 -3.60
CA GLY A 58 -0.92 -0.82 -4.33
C GLY A 58 -0.50 -0.60 -5.78
N ILE A 59 0.80 -0.41 -6.02
CA ILE A 59 1.35 -0.26 -7.38
C ILE A 59 1.21 -1.56 -8.17
N LEU A 60 1.60 -2.70 -7.59
CA LEU A 60 1.54 -4.01 -8.26
C LEU A 60 0.10 -4.42 -8.57
N LEU A 61 -0.83 -4.18 -7.64
CA LEU A 61 -2.25 -4.47 -7.85
C LEU A 61 -2.83 -3.59 -8.97
N TYR A 62 -2.45 -2.31 -9.01
CA TYR A 62 -2.85 -1.41 -10.08
C TYR A 62 -2.32 -1.87 -11.46
N LEU A 63 -1.05 -2.25 -11.55
CA LEU A 63 -0.48 -2.78 -12.79
C LEU A 63 -1.19 -4.08 -13.19
N PHE A 64 -1.44 -4.99 -12.24
CA PHE A 64 -2.16 -6.22 -12.51
C PHE A 64 -3.55 -5.94 -13.09
N VAL A 65 -4.30 -5.03 -12.48
CA VAL A 65 -5.61 -4.62 -12.96
C VAL A 65 -5.53 -3.93 -14.32
N MET A 66 -4.53 -3.10 -14.58
CA MET A 66 -4.37 -2.39 -15.86
C MET A 66 -4.03 -3.33 -17.03
N PHE A 67 -3.25 -4.39 -16.79
CA PHE A 67 -2.85 -5.34 -17.83
C PHE A 67 -3.81 -6.54 -18.00
N PHE A 68 -4.55 -6.91 -16.94
CA PHE A 68 -5.38 -8.13 -16.92
C PHE A 68 -6.87 -7.90 -16.62
N GLY A 69 -7.27 -6.69 -16.21
CA GLY A 69 -8.66 -6.27 -15.99
C GLY A 69 -9.34 -5.83 -17.26
#